data_AF-A0A4Q5Z7M4-F1
#
_entry.id   AF-A0A4Q5Z7M4-F1
#
_cell.length_a   1.000
_cell.length_b   1.000
_cell.length_c   1.000
_cell.angle_alpha   90.00
_cell.angle_beta   90.00
_cell.angle_gamma   90.00
#
_symmetry.space_group_name_H-M   'P 1'
#
loop_
_entity.id
_entity.type
_entity.pdbx_description
1 polymer ?
#
loop_
_entity_poly.entity_id
_entity_poly.type
_entity_poly.pdbx_seq_one_letter_code
_entity_poly.pdbx_strand_id
1 'polypeptide(L)'
;MSFIDHLEELRWHVIRSVIAILVLSVAAFFAKAFVFGELILGPSKAGFWTYRMLCLLGEKMGTPDMCISEMPFTLQSRELSSQFSMHITASFVAGLVAAFPYVSWEIWRFIKPGLHPTERSTSRGAV
;
A
#
# COMPACT_ATOMS: atom_id res chain seq x y z
N MET A 1 -17.16 5.94 31.41
CA MET A 1 -16.13 4.88 31.44
C MET A 1 -15.02 5.35 32.36
N SER A 2 -14.51 4.50 33.24
CA SER A 2 -13.30 4.84 33.98
C SER A 2 -12.12 4.90 32.99
N PHE A 3 -11.04 5.62 33.33
CA PHE A 3 -9.84 5.69 32.48
C PHE A 3 -9.26 4.30 32.17
N ILE A 4 -9.43 3.34 33.08
CA ILE A 4 -8.94 1.97 32.93
C ILE A 4 -9.77 1.20 31.88
N ASP A 5 -11.09 1.40 31.85
CA ASP A 5 -11.96 0.76 30.86
C ASP A 5 -11.62 1.22 29.43
N HIS A 6 -11.24 2.49 29.27
CA HIS A 6 -10.82 3.02 27.97
C HIS A 6 -9.48 2.45 27.48
N LEU A 7 -8.54 2.17 28.40
CA LEU A 7 -7.28 1.49 28.06
C LEU A 7 -7.52 0.02 27.66
N GLU A 8 -8.55 -0.63 28.19
CA GLU A 8 -8.92 -1.98 27.79
C GLU A 8 -9.52 -2.02 26.37
N GLU A 9 -10.33 -1.03 26.01
CA GLU A 9 -10.83 -0.86 24.63
C GLU A 9 -9.68 -0.69 23.62
N LEU A 10 -8.66 0.12 23.95
CA LEU A 10 -7.49 0.33 23.08
C LEU A 10 -6.79 -0.98 22.71
N ARG A 11 -6.57 -1.87 23.68
CA ARG A 11 -5.87 -3.15 23.45
C ARG A 11 -6.59 -3.97 22.39
N TRP A 12 -7.92 -4.03 22.46
CA TRP A 12 -8.72 -4.83 21.55
C TRP A 12 -8.76 -4.25 20.12
N HIS A 13 -8.75 -2.92 20.00
CA HIS A 13 -8.61 -2.24 18.71
C HIS A 13 -7.23 -2.48 18.07
N VAL A 14 -6.15 -2.43 18.86
CA VAL A 14 -4.79 -2.70 18.39
C VAL A 14 -4.64 -4.16 17.94
N ILE A 15 -5.14 -5.12 18.72
CA ILE A 15 -5.08 -6.55 18.36
C ILE A 15 -5.81 -6.82 17.04
N ARG A 16 -7.02 -6.29 16.85
CA ARG A 16 -7.76 -6.44 15.58
C ARG A 16 -7.05 -5.82 14.39
N SER A 17 -6.47 -4.64 14.57
CA SER A 17 -5.70 -3.94 13.53
C SER A 17 -4.47 -4.74 13.12
N VAL A 18 -3.72 -5.28 14.09
CA VAL A 18 -2.54 -6.14 13.83
C VAL A 18 -2.95 -7.42 13.11
N ILE A 19 -4.04 -8.07 13.53
CA ILE A 19 -4.56 -9.27 12.86
C ILE A 19 -4.95 -8.95 11.41
N ALA A 20 -5.64 -7.83 11.16
CA ALA A 20 -6.01 -7.42 9.81
C ALA A 20 -4.78 -7.19 8.92
N ILE A 21 -3.74 -6.52 9.43
CA ILE A 21 -2.47 -6.32 8.70
C ILE A 21 -1.80 -7.66 8.39
N LEU A 22 -1.73 -8.58 9.36
CA LEU A 22 -1.10 -9.88 9.18
C LEU A 22 -1.84 -10.73 8.13
N VAL A 23 -3.17 -10.79 8.21
CA VAL A 23 -3.99 -11.54 7.24
C VAL A 23 -3.82 -10.98 5.83
N LEU A 24 -3.86 -9.66 5.66
CA LEU A 24 -3.68 -9.02 4.36
C LEU A 24 -2.24 -9.15 3.84
N SER A 25 -1.24 -9.13 4.71
CA SER A 25 0.16 -9.38 4.36
C SER A 25 0.40 -10.81 3.88
N VAL A 26 -0.20 -11.80 4.55
CA VAL A 26 -0.15 -13.20 4.13
C VAL A 26 -0.87 -13.39 2.79
N ALA A 27 -2.02 -12.77 2.59
CA ALA A 27 -2.72 -12.78 1.31
C ALA A 27 -1.86 -12.14 0.19
N ALA A 28 -1.21 -11.02 0.46
CA ALA A 28 -0.28 -10.36 -0.47
C ALA A 28 0.95 -11.22 -0.79
N PHE A 29 1.40 -12.04 0.15
CA PHE A 29 2.49 -13.00 -0.06
C PHE A 29 2.10 -14.11 -1.06
N PHE A 30 0.88 -14.64 -0.96
CA PHE A 30 0.35 -15.59 -1.96
C PHE A 30 0.13 -14.92 -3.33
N ALA A 31 -0.30 -13.66 -3.34
CA ALA A 31 -0.52 -12.87 -4.56
C ALA A 31 0.76 -12.25 -5.16
N LYS A 32 1.91 -12.93 -5.04
CA LYS A 32 3.22 -12.42 -5.50
C LYS A 32 3.25 -11.99 -6.98
N ALA A 33 2.47 -12.66 -7.83
CA ALA A 33 2.42 -12.37 -9.26
C ALA A 33 1.90 -10.95 -9.55
N PHE A 34 0.92 -10.48 -8.77
CA PHE A 34 0.37 -9.13 -8.90
C PHE A 34 1.30 -8.09 -8.27
N VAL A 35 1.77 -8.34 -7.04
CA VAL A 35 2.62 -7.40 -6.30
C VAL A 35 3.95 -7.16 -7.01
N PHE A 36 4.63 -8.22 -7.48
CA PHE A 36 5.90 -8.06 -8.17
C PHE A 36 5.75 -7.74 -9.65
N GLY A 37 4.81 -8.38 -10.36
CA GLY A 37 4.74 -8.31 -11.82
C GLY A 37 4.10 -7.03 -12.37
N GLU A 38 3.10 -6.49 -11.67
CA GLU A 38 2.32 -5.33 -12.14
C GLU A 38 2.57 -4.09 -11.28
N LEU A 39 2.72 -4.23 -9.96
CA LEU A 39 2.88 -3.08 -9.07
C LEU A 39 4.34 -2.63 -8.94
N ILE A 40 5.27 -3.53 -8.63
CA ILE A 40 6.68 -3.18 -8.37
C ILE A 40 7.52 -3.15 -9.66
N LEU A 41 7.43 -4.19 -10.51
CA LEU A 41 8.16 -4.27 -11.78
C LEU A 41 7.31 -3.83 -12.99
N GLY A 42 6.14 -3.22 -12.76
CA GLY A 42 5.32 -2.64 -13.81
C GLY A 42 6.07 -1.58 -14.63
N PRO A 43 6.71 -0.57 -13.99
CA PRO A 43 7.49 0.47 -14.68
C PRO A 43 8.74 -0.07 -15.39
N SER A 44 9.18 -1.28 -15.05
CA SER A 44 10.30 -1.95 -15.70
C SER A 44 9.95 -2.49 -17.10
N LYS A 45 8.66 -2.51 -17.49
CA LYS A 45 8.22 -2.90 -18.83
C LYS A 45 7.95 -1.64 -19.66
N ALA A 46 8.49 -1.58 -20.87
CA ALA A 46 8.26 -0.48 -21.81
C ALA A 46 6.77 -0.30 -22.20
N GLY A 47 5.93 -1.31 -21.95
CA GLY A 47 4.48 -1.25 -22.15
C GLY A 47 3.68 -0.56 -21.04
N PHE A 48 4.32 -0.01 -20.00
CA PHE A 48 3.61 0.68 -18.91
C PHE A 48 2.82 1.88 -19.44
N TRP A 49 1.65 2.14 -18.84
CA TRP A 49 0.71 3.15 -19.31
C TRP A 49 1.36 4.53 -19.49
N THR A 50 2.28 4.91 -18.61
CA THR A 50 3.04 6.17 -18.70
C THR A 50 3.89 6.27 -19.97
N TYR A 51 4.62 5.21 -20.34
CA TYR A 51 5.45 5.21 -21.56
C TYR A 51 4.61 5.20 -22.83
N ARG A 52 3.47 4.49 -22.81
CA ARG A 52 2.51 4.51 -23.92
C ARG A 52 1.90 5.91 -24.11
N MET A 53 1.56 6.61 -23.03
CA MET A 53 1.04 7.98 -23.09
C MET A 53 2.10 8.97 -23.59
N LEU A 54 3.35 8.85 -23.12
CA LEU A 54 4.46 9.65 -23.65
C LEU A 54 4.68 9.41 -25.14
N CYS A 55 4.61 8.16 -25.59
CA CYS A 55 4.81 7.82 -27.00
C CYS A 55 3.71 8.41 -27.89
N LEU A 56 2.44 8.31 -27.46
CA LEU A 56 1.32 8.97 -28.15
C LEU A 56 1.43 10.50 -28.18
N LEU A 57 2.03 11.10 -27.14
CA LEU A 57 2.28 12.55 -27.09
C LEU A 57 3.43 12.96 -28.01
N GLY A 58 4.50 12.16 -28.07
CA GLY A 58 5.65 12.35 -28.95
C GLY A 58 5.29 12.24 -30.42
N GLU A 59 4.46 11.26 -30.80
CA GLU A 59 3.91 11.15 -32.15
C GLU A 59 3.09 12.38 -32.54
N LYS A 60 2.30 12.94 -31.61
CA LYS A 60 1.53 14.16 -31.85
C LYS A 60 2.40 15.42 -31.96
N MET A 61 3.57 15.45 -31.33
CA MET A 61 4.52 16.57 -31.37
C MET A 61 5.63 16.41 -32.42
N GLY A 62 5.57 15.35 -33.25
CA GLY A 62 6.52 15.12 -34.35
C GLY A 62 7.91 14.67 -33.89
N THR A 63 8.05 14.18 -32.66
CA THR A 63 9.31 13.66 -32.09
C THR A 63 9.16 12.18 -31.71
N PRO A 64 9.24 11.25 -32.68
CA PRO A 64 9.06 9.81 -32.44
C PRO A 64 10.17 9.18 -31.57
N ASP A 65 11.34 9.83 -31.46
CA ASP A 65 12.46 9.35 -30.64
C ASP A 65 12.23 9.47 -29.11
N MET A 66 11.13 10.10 -28.69
CA MET A 66 10.74 10.17 -27.27
C MET A 66 10.12 8.85 -26.75
N CYS A 67 9.88 7.87 -27.63
CA CYS A 67 9.33 6.57 -27.25
C CYS A 67 10.42 5.65 -26.67
N ILE A 68 10.41 5.45 -25.35
CA ILE A 68 11.30 4.51 -24.65
C ILE A 68 10.79 3.08 -24.90
N SER A 69 11.27 2.46 -25.97
CA SER A 69 10.85 1.12 -26.42
C SER A 69 11.66 -0.02 -25.81
N GLU A 70 12.93 0.21 -25.49
CA GLU A 70 13.81 -0.80 -24.91
C GLU A 70 14.61 -0.22 -23.75
N MET A 71 14.44 -0.82 -22.58
CA MET A 71 15.28 -0.56 -21.40
C MET A 71 16.23 -1.76 -21.25
N PRO A 72 17.51 -1.65 -21.64
CA PRO A 72 18.47 -2.75 -21.59
C PRO A 72 19.06 -2.90 -20.17
N PHE A 73 18.20 -3.03 -19.16
CA PHE A 73 18.64 -3.21 -17.78
C PHE A 73 18.46 -4.68 -17.37
N THR A 74 19.53 -5.31 -16.90
CA THR A 74 19.50 -6.65 -16.31
C THR A 74 19.32 -6.53 -14.81
N LEU A 75 18.18 -6.98 -14.29
CA LEU A 75 17.97 -7.06 -12.84
C LEU A 75 18.78 -8.24 -12.30
N GLN A 76 19.86 -7.92 -11.59
CA GLN A 76 20.71 -8.91 -10.95
C GLN A 76 20.76 -8.66 -9.44
N SER A 77 20.30 -9.64 -8.67
CA SER A 77 20.47 -9.64 -7.22
C SER A 77 21.95 -9.85 -6.89
N ARG A 78 22.56 -8.88 -6.22
CA ARG A 78 23.97 -8.96 -5.79
C ARG A 78 24.18 -9.79 -4.53
N GLU A 79 23.11 -10.01 -3.77
CA GLU A 79 23.14 -10.78 -2.53
C GLU A 79 22.24 -12.01 -2.64
N LEU A 80 22.69 -13.13 -2.07
CA LEU A 80 21.94 -14.39 -2.07
C LEU A 80 20.63 -14.30 -1.28
N SER A 81 20.57 -13.45 -0.25
CA SER A 81 19.38 -13.24 0.60
C SER A 81 18.44 -12.15 0.08
N SER A 82 18.89 -11.29 -0.85
CA SER A 82 18.15 -10.10 -1.30
C SER A 82 16.78 -10.44 -1.88
N GLN A 83 16.70 -11.50 -2.70
CA GLN A 83 15.44 -11.89 -3.34
C GLN A 83 14.40 -12.34 -2.31
N PHE A 84 14.81 -13.11 -1.30
CA PHE A 84 13.94 -13.55 -0.22
C PHE A 84 13.49 -12.38 0.67
N SER A 85 14.42 -11.53 1.11
CA SER A 85 14.12 -10.35 1.93
C SER A 85 13.22 -9.35 1.21
N MET A 86 13.45 -9.14 -0.09
CA MET A 86 12.59 -8.31 -0.93
C MET A 86 11.17 -8.87 -1.02
N HIS A 87 11.02 -10.19 -1.19
CA HIS A 87 9.71 -10.84 -1.20
C HIS A 87 8.93 -10.62 0.10
N ILE A 88 9.56 -10.84 1.26
CA ILE A 88 8.90 -10.63 2.56
C ILE A 88 8.54 -9.16 2.77
N THR A 89 9.50 -8.26 2.53
CA THR A 89 9.32 -6.83 2.80
C THR A 89 8.25 -6.23 1.88
N ALA A 90 8.26 -6.60 0.59
CA ALA A 90 7.25 -6.15 -0.37
C ALA A 90 5.84 -6.63 -0.01
N SER A 91 5.68 -7.89 0.38
CA SER A 91 4.37 -8.42 0.78
C SER A 91 3.86 -7.80 2.07
N PHE A 92 4.75 -7.52 3.03
CA PHE A 92 4.38 -6.81 4.26
C PHE A 92 3.95 -5.37 3.98
N VAL A 93 4.71 -4.63 3.18
CA VAL A 93 4.37 -3.24 2.81
C VAL A 93 3.07 -3.20 2.00
N ALA A 94 2.88 -4.11 1.04
CA ALA A 94 1.65 -4.20 0.27
C ALA A 94 0.44 -4.55 1.15
N GLY A 95 0.61 -5.48 2.09
CA GLY A 95 -0.40 -5.83 3.09
C GLY A 95 -0.77 -4.66 4.00
N LEU A 96 0.22 -3.88 4.45
CA LEU A 96 0.01 -2.67 5.25
C LEU A 96 -0.79 -1.61 4.47
N VAL A 97 -0.43 -1.35 3.21
CA VAL A 97 -1.13 -0.39 2.35
C VAL A 97 -2.57 -0.82 2.11
N ALA A 98 -2.81 -2.12 1.87
CA ALA A 98 -4.16 -2.66 1.71
C ALA A 98 -4.96 -2.61 3.03
N ALA A 99 -4.30 -2.79 4.18
CA ALA A 99 -4.92 -2.74 5.50
C ALA A 99 -5.20 -1.30 5.99
N PHE A 100 -4.57 -0.29 5.38
CA PHE A 100 -4.64 1.10 5.82
C PHE A 100 -6.07 1.62 6.03
N PRO A 101 -7.04 1.42 5.11
CA PRO A 101 -8.40 1.91 5.31
C PRO A 101 -9.08 1.30 6.54
N TYR A 102 -8.84 0.01 6.80
CA TYR A 102 -9.39 -0.70 7.95
C TYR A 102 -8.76 -0.20 9.27
N VAL A 103 -7.43 -0.05 9.29
CA VAL A 103 -6.69 0.43 10.47
C VAL A 103 -7.09 1.86 10.80
N SER A 104 -7.18 2.75 9.80
CA SER A 104 -7.65 4.12 9.99
C SER A 104 -9.07 4.16 10.58
N TRP A 105 -9.96 3.28 10.12
CA TRP A 105 -11.32 3.17 10.66
C TRP A 105 -11.34 2.70 12.12
N GLU A 106 -10.54 1.69 12.48
CA GLU A 106 -10.45 1.17 13.85
C GLU A 106 -9.86 2.23 14.81
N ILE A 107 -8.87 3.00 14.35
CA ILE A 107 -8.31 4.15 15.08
C ILE A 107 -9.39 5.22 15.33
N TRP A 108 -10.18 5.57 14.31
CA TRP A 108 -11.29 6.52 14.46
C TRP A 108 -12.35 6.04 15.44
N ARG A 109 -12.62 4.73 15.46
CA ARG A 109 -13.57 4.12 16.40
C ARG A 109 -13.11 4.24 17.86
N PHE A 110 -11.80 4.13 18.11
CA PHE A 110 -11.20 4.35 19.42
C PHE A 110 -11.24 5.82 19.86
N ILE A 111 -10.99 6.75 18.93
CA ILE A 111 -10.93 8.19 19.23
C ILE A 111 -12.34 8.78 19.48
N LYS A 112 -13.34 8.41 18.67
CA LYS A 112 -14.72 8.93 18.71
C LYS A 112 -15.41 9.00 20.10
N PRO A 113 -15.28 8.02 21.02
CA PRO A 113 -15.89 8.10 22.35
C PRO A 113 -15.23 9.14 23.27
N GLY A 114 -14.00 9.58 23.00
CA GLY A 114 -13.28 10.58 23.79
C GLY A 114 -13.55 12.04 23.41
N LEU A 115 -14.28 12.31 22.31
CA LEU A 115 -14.60 13.67 21.86
C LEU A 115 -15.85 14.26 22.54
N HIS A 116 -15.87 15.59 22.67
CA HIS A 116 -17.06 16.30 23.14
C HIS A 116 -18.26 16.06 22.20
N PRO A 117 -19.50 16.04 22.73
CA PRO A 117 -20.70 15.74 21.95
C PRO A 117 -20.95 16.71 20.79
N THR A 118 -20.47 17.95 20.88
CA THR A 118 -20.51 18.95 19.79
C THR A 118 -19.53 18.64 18.66
N GLU A 119 -18.32 18.16 18.99
CA GLU A 119 -17.25 17.82 18.03
C GLU A 119 -17.49 16.46 17.34
N ARG A 120 -18.25 15.57 17.98
CA ARG A 120 -18.57 14.23 17.47
C ARG A 120 -19.41 14.24 16.18
N SER A 121 -20.14 15.33 15.92
CA SER A 121 -20.96 15.49 14.71
C SER A 121 -20.14 15.90 13.48
N THR A 122 -19.08 16.69 13.70
CA THR A 122 -18.16 17.19 12.66
C THR A 122 -17.16 16.12 12.25
N SER A 123 -16.64 15.33 13.19
CA SER A 123 -15.53 14.40 12.95
C SER A 123 -15.95 12.99 12.53
N ARG A 124 -16.98 12.85 11.67
CA ARG A 124 -17.56 11.53 11.34
C ARG A 124 -16.71 10.61 10.45
N GLY A 125 -15.57 11.03 9.90
CA GLY A 125 -14.81 10.16 9.01
C GLY A 125 -13.38 10.58 8.65
N ALA A 126 -12.67 11.30 9.54
CA ALA A 126 -11.72 12.34 9.15
C ALA A 126 -12.46 13.63 8.77
N VAL A 127 -11.83 14.76 9.08
CA VAL A 127 -12.38 16.12 8.90
C VAL A 127 -12.97 16.31 7.51
#